data_AF-A0A165HL14-F1
#
_entry.id   AF-A0A165HL14-F1
#
_cell.length_a   1.000
_cell.length_b   1.000
_cell.length_c   1.000
_cell.angle_alpha   90.00
_cell.angle_beta   90.00
_cell.angle_gamma   90.00
#
_symmetry.space_group_name_H-M   'P 1'
#
loop_
_entity.id
_entity.type
_entity.pdbx_description
1 polymer ?
#
loop_
_entity_poly.entity_id
_entity_poly.type
_entity_poly.pdbx_seq_one_letter_code
_entity_poly.pdbx_strand_id
1 'polypeptide(L)'
;MAEETSALNFTLPTAAFDQILPAIIETLELAQQPDVVQNQERRQALVQSTNQLKEKLAKAKDIARALPGGELGIPEQDALILLLERIRDHKRHLLATFAATPVTTSQDDPMNLN
;
A
#
# COMPACT_ATOMS: atom_id res chain seq x y z
N MET A 1 25.79 -3.07 -19.36
CA MET A 1 25.13 -3.88 -18.33
C MET A 1 23.80 -3.20 -18.05
N ALA A 2 22.73 -3.79 -18.59
CA ALA A 2 21.37 -3.29 -18.44
C ALA A 2 20.78 -3.99 -17.20
N GLU A 3 20.73 -3.29 -16.07
CA GLU A 3 19.92 -3.76 -14.93
C GLU A 3 18.47 -3.34 -15.19
N GLU A 4 17.69 -4.37 -15.49
CA GLU A 4 16.24 -4.47 -15.38
C GLU A 4 15.62 -3.41 -14.47
N THR A 5 15.11 -2.36 -15.11
CA THR A 5 13.93 -1.64 -14.62
C THR A 5 12.74 -2.60 -14.67
N SER A 6 12.69 -3.56 -13.75
CA SER A 6 11.45 -4.24 -13.40
C SER A 6 10.63 -3.26 -12.55
N ALA A 7 10.24 -2.15 -13.20
CA ALA A 7 9.15 -1.34 -12.71
C ALA A 7 7.97 -2.30 -12.68
N LEU A 8 7.60 -2.75 -11.48
CA LEU A 8 6.36 -3.47 -11.25
C LEU A 8 5.28 -2.65 -11.96
N ASN A 9 4.77 -3.16 -13.09
CA ASN A 9 3.67 -2.58 -13.83
C ASN A 9 2.42 -2.69 -12.95
N PHE A 10 2.36 -1.82 -11.94
CA PHE A 10 1.31 -1.79 -10.96
C PHE A 10 0.17 -0.99 -11.55
N THR A 11 -0.66 -1.66 -12.35
CA THR A 11 -1.89 -1.06 -12.86
C THR A 11 -2.85 -0.90 -11.69
N LEU A 12 -3.12 0.34 -11.33
CA LEU A 12 -4.06 0.66 -10.25
C LEU A 12 -5.46 0.14 -10.64
N PRO A 13 -6.15 -0.59 -9.75
CA PRO A 13 -7.52 -1.07 -9.98
C PRO A 13 -8.53 0.09 -9.84
N THR A 14 -8.53 1.03 -10.78
CA THR A 14 -9.38 2.23 -10.76
C THR A 14 -10.85 1.95 -11.05
N ALA A 15 -11.16 0.84 -11.73
CA ALA A 15 -12.52 0.49 -12.15
C ALA A 15 -13.54 0.44 -10.98
N ALA A 16 -13.09 0.11 -9.77
CA ALA A 16 -13.96 0.13 -8.58
C ALA A 16 -14.28 1.55 -8.09
N PHE A 17 -13.36 2.50 -8.31
CA PHE A 17 -13.52 3.91 -7.93
C PHE A 17 -14.39 4.66 -8.95
N ASP A 18 -14.27 4.31 -10.23
CA ASP A 18 -15.05 4.92 -11.33
C ASP A 18 -16.57 4.74 -11.13
N GLN A 19 -16.98 3.68 -10.43
CA GLN A 19 -18.39 3.38 -10.15
C GLN A 19 -18.98 4.11 -8.93
N ILE A 20 -18.14 4.80 -8.14
CA ILE A 20 -18.60 5.50 -6.93
C ILE A 20 -19.41 6.74 -7.29
N LEU A 21 -18.88 7.58 -8.19
CA LEU A 21 -19.56 8.81 -8.59
C LEU A 21 -20.95 8.55 -9.21
N PRO A 22 -21.10 7.62 -10.18
CA PRO A 22 -22.42 7.24 -10.68
C PRO A 22 -23.38 6.75 -9.59
N ALA A 23 -22.89 5.95 -8.63
CA ALA A 23 -23.72 5.44 -7.54
C ALA A 23 -24.19 6.54 -6.59
N ILE A 24 -23.35 7.54 -6.30
CA ILE A 24 -23.72 8.71 -5.50
C ILE A 24 -24.80 9.52 -6.23
N ILE A 25 -24.62 9.77 -7.54
CA ILE A 25 -25.59 10.50 -8.35
C ILE A 25 -26.95 9.79 -8.32
N GLU A 26 -26.97 8.48 -8.56
CA GLU A 26 -28.20 7.67 -8.53
C GLU A 26 -28.90 7.74 -7.16
N THR A 27 -28.16 7.59 -6.05
CA THR A 27 -28.74 7.70 -4.71
C THR A 27 -29.29 9.11 -4.44
N LEU A 28 -28.60 10.16 -4.90
CA LEU A 28 -29.06 11.55 -4.74
C LEU A 28 -30.30 11.85 -5.57
N GLU A 29 -30.37 11.38 -6.82
CA GLU A 29 -31.53 11.52 -7.68
C GLU A 29 -32.76 10.85 -7.05
N LEU A 30 -32.59 9.63 -6.52
CA LEU A 30 -33.64 8.94 -5.78
C LEU A 30 -34.04 9.71 -4.52
N ALA A 31 -33.09 10.28 -3.77
CA ALA A 31 -33.38 11.02 -2.54
C ALA A 31 -34.13 12.34 -2.78
N GLN A 32 -33.95 12.97 -3.95
CA GLN A 32 -34.56 14.25 -4.31
C GLN A 32 -35.99 14.11 -4.86
N GLN A 33 -36.47 12.90 -5.10
CA GLN A 33 -37.83 12.70 -5.64
C GLN A 33 -38.91 13.11 -4.60
N PRO A 34 -39.88 13.96 -4.99
CA PRO A 34 -40.80 14.60 -4.05
C PRO A 34 -41.74 13.63 -3.31
N ASP A 35 -42.01 12.44 -3.86
CA ASP A 35 -42.90 11.45 -3.23
C ASP A 35 -42.17 10.26 -2.59
N VAL A 36 -40.85 10.33 -2.40
CA VAL A 36 -40.09 9.24 -1.77
C VAL A 36 -40.66 8.88 -0.40
N VAL A 37 -41.10 9.85 0.39
CA VAL A 37 -41.65 9.58 1.73
C VAL A 37 -43.08 9.02 1.68
N GLN A 38 -43.81 9.21 0.59
CA GLN A 38 -45.20 8.75 0.46
C GLN A 38 -45.27 7.38 -0.24
N ASN A 39 -44.36 7.10 -1.16
CA ASN A 39 -44.34 5.88 -1.96
C ASN A 39 -43.37 4.83 -1.37
N GLN A 40 -43.92 3.68 -0.95
CA GLN A 40 -43.14 2.58 -0.36
C GLN A 40 -42.09 1.98 -1.32
N GLU A 41 -42.40 1.82 -2.60
CA GLU A 41 -41.47 1.28 -3.59
C GLU A 41 -40.27 2.21 -3.77
N ARG A 42 -40.49 3.52 -3.79
CA ARG A 42 -39.42 4.50 -3.90
C ARG A 42 -38.53 4.54 -2.66
N ARG A 43 -39.09 4.37 -1.45
CA ARG A 43 -38.27 4.19 -0.23
C ARG A 43 -37.38 2.96 -0.32
N GLN A 44 -37.94 1.84 -0.79
CA GLN A 44 -37.18 0.60 -0.94
C GLN A 44 -36.04 0.78 -1.97
N ALA A 45 -36.32 1.42 -3.11
CA ALA A 45 -35.32 1.75 -4.11
C ALA A 45 -34.19 2.63 -3.55
N LEU A 46 -34.52 3.66 -2.76
CA LEU A 46 -33.53 4.52 -2.12
C LEU A 46 -32.64 3.75 -1.11
N VAL A 47 -33.25 2.91 -0.28
CA VAL A 47 -32.51 2.07 0.68
C VAL A 47 -31.59 1.10 -0.07
N GLN A 48 -32.08 0.49 -1.14
CA GLN A 48 -31.31 -0.44 -1.97
C GLN A 48 -30.12 0.27 -2.64
N SER A 49 -30.33 1.42 -3.27
CA SER A 49 -29.28 2.24 -3.88
C SER A 49 -28.23 2.66 -2.83
N THR A 50 -28.68 3.08 -1.65
CA THR A 50 -27.78 3.44 -0.53
C THR A 50 -26.93 2.25 -0.06
N ASN A 51 -27.52 1.06 0.02
CA ASN A 51 -26.79 -0.15 0.40
C ASN A 51 -25.76 -0.55 -0.66
N GLN A 52 -26.11 -0.46 -1.95
CA GLN A 52 -25.18 -0.69 -3.05
C GLN A 52 -24.03 0.33 -3.06
N LEU A 53 -24.30 1.60 -2.78
CA LEU A 53 -23.26 2.63 -2.62
C LEU A 53 -22.30 2.28 -1.47
N LYS A 54 -22.83 1.86 -0.31
CA LYS A 54 -22.00 1.43 0.82
C LYS A 54 -21.12 0.24 0.46
N GLU A 55 -21.65 -0.75 -0.25
CA GLU A 55 -20.91 -1.92 -0.70
C GLU A 55 -19.78 -1.53 -1.67
N LYS A 56 -20.07 -0.67 -2.66
CA LYS A 56 -19.07 -0.15 -3.60
C LYS A 56 -17.95 0.61 -2.88
N LEU A 57 -18.29 1.44 -1.88
CA LEU A 57 -17.31 2.16 -1.06
C LEU A 57 -16.45 1.22 -0.20
N ALA A 58 -17.05 0.20 0.41
CA ALA A 58 -16.33 -0.80 1.19
C ALA A 58 -15.32 -1.53 0.30
N LYS A 59 -15.75 -2.00 -0.87
CA LYS A 59 -14.88 -2.66 -1.85
C LYS A 59 -13.72 -1.76 -2.31
N ALA A 60 -14.00 -0.50 -2.64
CA ALA A 60 -12.96 0.45 -3.04
C ALA A 60 -11.96 0.72 -1.91
N LYS A 61 -12.43 0.79 -0.66
CA LYS A 61 -11.58 0.95 0.53
C LYS A 61 -10.71 -0.28 0.78
N ASP A 62 -11.26 -1.48 0.62
CA ASP A 62 -10.50 -2.73 0.78
C ASP A 62 -9.41 -2.84 -0.29
N ILE A 63 -9.74 -2.48 -1.53
CA ILE A 63 -8.76 -2.38 -2.62
C ILE A 63 -7.65 -1.38 -2.27
N ALA A 64 -8.00 -0.18 -1.79
CA ALA A 64 -7.03 0.85 -1.41
C ALA A 64 -6.09 0.36 -0.28
N ARG A 65 -6.62 -0.34 0.72
CA ARG A 65 -5.85 -0.91 1.83
C ARG A 65 -4.93 -2.05 1.39
N ALA A 66 -5.36 -2.85 0.43
CA ALA A 66 -4.58 -3.94 -0.12
C ALA A 66 -3.45 -3.47 -1.07
N LEU A 67 -3.41 -2.18 -1.44
CA LEU A 67 -2.28 -1.64 -2.20
C LEU A 67 -1.02 -1.65 -1.31
N PRO A 68 0.17 -1.90 -1.88
CA PRO A 68 1.43 -1.80 -1.13
C PRO A 68 1.56 -0.43 -0.45
N GLY A 69 1.72 -0.42 0.87
CA GLY A 69 1.76 0.80 1.68
C GLY A 69 0.40 1.44 1.99
N GLY A 70 -0.71 0.94 1.42
CA GLY A 70 -2.07 1.46 1.62
C GLY A 70 -2.66 1.23 3.01
N GLU A 71 -2.01 0.40 3.84
CA GLU A 71 -2.34 0.22 5.26
C GLU A 71 -1.84 1.37 6.13
N LEU A 72 -0.81 2.07 5.68
CA LEU A 72 -0.12 3.13 6.42
C LEU A 72 -0.58 4.50 5.94
N GLY A 73 -0.77 5.43 6.88
CA GLY A 73 -0.91 6.84 6.54
C GLY A 73 0.38 7.39 5.93
N ILE A 74 0.30 8.46 5.13
CA ILE A 74 1.49 9.11 4.55
C ILE A 74 2.58 9.42 5.60
N PRO A 75 2.27 9.97 6.79
CA PRO A 75 3.28 10.22 7.80
C PRO A 75 3.97 8.96 8.32
N GLU A 76 3.25 7.84 8.37
CA GLU A 76 3.80 6.55 8.80
C GLU A 76 4.68 5.95 7.70
N GLN A 77 4.30 6.11 6.43
CA GLN A 77 5.13 5.74 5.28
C GLN A 77 6.44 6.54 5.26
N ASP A 78 6.40 7.85 5.51
CA ASP A 78 7.60 8.69 5.59
C ASP A 78 8.53 8.25 6.72
N ALA A 79 7.98 7.95 7.90
CA ALA A 79 8.75 7.45 9.03
C ALA A 79 9.38 6.07 8.72
N LEU A 80 8.66 5.19 8.03
CA LEU A 80 9.16 3.89 7.60
C LEU A 80 10.32 4.04 6.60
N ILE A 81 10.19 4.94 5.63
CA ILE A 81 11.25 5.24 4.65
C ILE A 81 12.52 5.68 5.38
N LEU A 82 12.42 6.66 6.29
CA LEU A 82 13.57 7.13 7.07
C LEU A 82 14.23 6.00 7.89
N LEU A 83 13.42 5.12 8.49
CA LEU A 83 13.93 3.97 9.23
C LEU A 83 14.67 3.00 8.30
N LEU A 84 14.09 2.67 7.15
CA LEU A 84 14.66 1.75 6.17
C LEU A 84 15.96 2.29 5.58
N GLU A 85 16.04 3.59 5.30
CA GLU A 85 17.26 4.27 4.85
C GLU A 85 18.35 4.18 5.90
N ARG A 86 18.03 4.45 7.16
CA ARG A 86 18.99 4.32 8.27
C ARG A 86 19.53 2.89 8.41
N ILE A 87 18.66 1.88 8.27
CA ILE A 87 19.06 0.47 8.30
C ILE A 87 19.98 0.14 7.12
N ARG A 88 19.63 0.58 5.92
CA ARG A 88 20.45 0.40 4.70
C ARG A 88 21.84 0.98 4.91
N ASP A 89 21.93 2.22 5.37
CA ASP A 89 23.19 2.93 5.51
C ASP A 89 24.07 2.31 6.61
N HIS A 90 23.45 1.89 7.72
CA HIS A 90 24.15 1.14 8.77
C HIS A 90 24.70 -0.19 8.25
N LYS A 91 23.90 -0.98 7.51
CA LYS A 91 24.36 -2.25 6.93
C LYS A 91 25.49 -2.05 5.93
N ARG A 92 25.42 -1.00 5.09
CA ARG A 92 26.51 -0.64 4.18
C ARG A 92 27.81 -0.32 4.92
N HIS A 93 27.72 0.42 6.03
CA HIS A 93 28.88 0.70 6.85
C HIS A 93 29.50 -0.56 7.46
N LEU A 94 28.67 -1.45 8.02
CA LEU A 94 29.15 -2.74 8.56
C LEU A 94 29.83 -3.59 7.50
N LEU A 95 29.25 -3.68 6.29
CA LEU A 95 29.86 -4.41 5.18
C LEU A 95 31.18 -3.79 4.75
N ALA A 96 31.28 -2.46 4.70
CA ALA A 96 32.54 -1.78 4.39
C ALA A 96 33.61 -2.06 5.44
N THR A 97 33.27 -2.00 6.73
CA THR A 97 34.19 -2.34 7.83
C THR A 97 34.63 -3.80 7.74
N PHE A 98 33.71 -4.73 7.49
CA PHE A 98 34.04 -6.15 7.34
C PHE A 98 34.96 -6.40 6.14
N ALA A 99 34.66 -5.81 4.98
CA ALA A 99 35.48 -5.92 3.77
C ALA A 99 36.87 -5.30 3.93
N ALA A 100 37.02 -4.27 4.78
CA ALA A 100 38.29 -3.62 5.08
C ALA A 100 39.14 -4.37 6.12
N THR A 101 38.58 -5.38 6.79
CA THR A 101 39.32 -6.18 7.79
C THR A 101 40.05 -7.32 7.07
N PRO A 102 41.40 -7.31 6.96
CA PRO A 102 42.11 -8.42 6.35
C PRO A 102 41.96 -9.67 7.23
N VAL A 103 41.64 -10.81 6.60
CA VAL A 103 41.65 -12.11 7.27
C VAL A 103 43.09 -12.47 7.58
N THR A 104 43.57 -12.11 8.77
CA THR A 104 44.86 -12.56 9.27
C THR A 104 44.72 -14.02 9.66
N THR A 105 45.07 -14.94 8.75
CA THR A 105 45.33 -16.33 9.11
C THR A 105 46.62 -16.33 9.92
N SER A 106 46.49 -16.40 11.25
CA SER A 106 47.62 -16.63 12.15
C SER A 106 48.19 -18.02 11.90
N GLN A 107 49.12 -18.11 10.95
CA GLN A 107 50.04 -19.23 10.80
C GLN A 107 51.42 -18.75 11.22
N ASP A 108 51.60 -18.59 12.53
CA ASP A 108 52.90 -18.50 13.18
C ASP A 108 52.85 -19.43 14.39
N ASP A 109 53.11 -20.72 14.12
CA ASP A 109 53.41 -21.72 15.14
C ASP A 109 54.94 -21.88 15.15
N PRO A 110 55.67 -21.25 16.10
CA PRO A 110 57.11 -21.38 16.16
C PRO A 110 57.47 -22.74 16.74
N MET A 111 57.68 -23.73 15.87
CA MET A 111 58.45 -24.93 16.16
C MET A 111 59.88 -24.54 16.55
N ASN A 112 60.09 -24.30 17.84
CA ASN A 112 61.40 -24.13 18.44
C ASN A 112 61.95 -25.52 18.83
N LEU A 113 62.76 -26.09 17.93
CA LEU A 113 63.60 -27.26 18.17
C LEU A 113 65.05 -26.83 17.97
N ASN A 114 65.77 -26.65 19.08
CA ASN A 114 67.22 -26.80 19.19
C ASN A 114 67.57 -27.23 20.61
#